data_AF-B4WQ22-F1
#
_entry.id   AF-B4WQ22-F1
#
_cell.length_a   1.000
_cell.length_b   1.000
_cell.length_c   1.000
_cell.angle_alpha   90.00
_cell.angle_beta   90.00
_cell.angle_gamma   90.00
#
_symmetry.space_group_name_H-M   'P 1'
#
loop_
_entity.id
_entity.type
_entity.pdbx_description
1 polymer ?
#
loop_
_entity_poly.entity_id
_entity_poly.type
_entity_poly.pdbx_seq_one_letter_code
_entity_poly.pdbx_strand_id
1 'polypeptide(L)'
;MLEYAKKPPLFPWESELCEYPTEADLASADSAMSTDEAIALWKQHLSSLDVPKLLPESVLSALIRQCQNIIRPPAQRGIQLVRVVEPFFPVQNSTLESIANIVLAPVYRSDNETKAAVLEQITKLANDYDSASVEQQIALLMIAAQEMLEAMTLSLSKQKPEDTREWITAHGMMRLSTKYIATAKNRLTITAMLPKAGHLRLLCNGSVEKQTFCSQPDLLALSWHIPNFEKTYLLEVFLDTEDTEKTTLNFVVRLESSDDEELPGPMSFSS
;
A
#
# COMPACT_ATOMS: atom_id res chain seq x y z
N MET A 1 -45.07 -8.73 2.52
CA MET A 1 -43.83 -8.98 1.75
C MET A 1 -42.70 -8.27 2.46
N LEU A 2 -41.61 -8.99 2.70
CA LEU A 2 -40.69 -8.78 3.80
C LEU A 2 -39.66 -7.65 3.51
N GLU A 3 -39.72 -6.50 4.20
CA GLU A 3 -38.93 -5.27 3.95
C GLU A 3 -37.43 -5.36 4.34
N TYR A 4 -37.09 -6.34 5.18
CA TYR A 4 -35.72 -6.67 5.65
C TYR A 4 -34.80 -7.28 4.57
N ALA A 5 -35.33 -7.63 3.39
CA ALA A 5 -34.51 -8.13 2.29
C ALA A 5 -33.77 -7.02 1.53
N LYS A 6 -34.12 -5.75 1.76
CA LYS A 6 -33.56 -4.60 1.02
C LYS A 6 -32.57 -3.75 1.82
N LYS A 7 -32.43 -3.99 3.12
CA LYS A 7 -31.47 -3.30 4.01
C LYS A 7 -30.99 -4.27 5.09
N PRO A 8 -29.96 -5.10 4.82
CA PRO A 8 -29.36 -5.87 5.88
C PRO A 8 -28.83 -4.91 6.97
N PRO A 9 -28.89 -5.32 8.25
CA PRO A 9 -28.33 -4.50 9.33
C PRO A 9 -26.84 -4.32 9.10
N LEU A 10 -26.39 -3.07 9.21
CA LEU A 10 -24.97 -2.74 9.20
C LEU A 10 -24.30 -3.31 10.45
N PHE A 11 -23.12 -3.89 10.28
CA PHE A 11 -22.31 -4.22 11.45
C PHE A 11 -21.85 -2.93 12.14
N PRO A 12 -21.58 -2.95 13.46
CA PRO A 12 -21.23 -1.74 14.24
C PRO A 12 -19.98 -0.97 13.75
N TRP A 13 -19.16 -1.59 12.89
CA TRP A 13 -17.97 -1.01 12.29
C TRP A 13 -18.17 -0.54 10.83
N GLU A 14 -19.35 -0.73 10.25
CA GLU A 14 -19.68 -0.30 8.89
C GLU A 14 -20.45 1.03 8.95
N SER A 15 -19.83 2.10 8.45
CA SER A 15 -20.46 3.42 8.38
C SER A 15 -21.50 3.52 7.25
N GLU A 16 -21.38 2.68 6.21
CA GLU A 16 -22.22 2.67 5.01
C GLU A 16 -22.38 1.23 4.48
N LEU A 17 -23.51 0.94 3.81
CA LEU A 17 -23.75 -0.34 3.13
C LEU A 17 -22.85 -0.41 1.89
N CYS A 18 -21.69 -1.04 2.01
CA CYS A 18 -20.89 -1.42 0.84
C CYS A 18 -21.42 -2.75 0.30
N GLU A 19 -21.77 -2.80 -0.99
CA GLU A 19 -22.01 -4.07 -1.67
C GLU A 19 -20.74 -4.91 -1.61
N TYR A 20 -20.85 -6.14 -1.12
CA TYR A 20 -19.75 -7.09 -1.14
C TYR A 20 -19.35 -7.30 -2.61
N PRO A 21 -18.05 -7.20 -2.95
CA PRO A 21 -17.61 -7.42 -4.32
C PRO A 21 -18.08 -8.80 -4.78
N THR A 22 -18.79 -8.84 -5.90
CA THR A 22 -19.28 -10.09 -6.47
C THR A 22 -18.13 -10.86 -7.11
N GLU A 23 -18.27 -12.18 -7.27
CA GLU A 23 -17.26 -13.00 -7.97
C GLU A 23 -16.99 -12.48 -9.40
N ALA A 24 -17.94 -11.75 -10.01
CA ALA A 24 -17.78 -11.07 -11.30
C ALA A 24 -16.93 -9.78 -11.23
N ASP A 25 -16.92 -9.07 -10.10
CA ASP A 25 -16.03 -7.93 -9.85
C ASP A 25 -14.59 -8.41 -9.59
N LEU A 26 -14.45 -9.60 -9.00
CA LEU A 26 -13.17 -10.30 -8.86
C LEU A 26 -12.65 -10.82 -10.22
N ALA A 27 -13.53 -11.22 -11.13
CA ALA A 27 -13.17 -11.66 -12.49
C ALA A 27 -12.92 -10.49 -13.45
N SER A 28 -13.58 -9.34 -13.27
CA SER A 28 -13.31 -8.13 -14.07
C SER A 28 -11.99 -7.44 -13.69
N ALA A 29 -11.37 -7.89 -12.59
CA ALA A 29 -10.00 -7.57 -12.21
C ALA A 29 -8.94 -8.33 -13.04
N ASP A 30 -9.33 -9.24 -13.95
CA ASP A 30 -8.48 -9.84 -14.98
C ASP A 30 -8.20 -8.88 -16.15
N SER A 31 -8.11 -7.57 -15.89
CA SER A 31 -7.46 -6.67 -16.84
C SER A 31 -5.98 -7.04 -16.93
N ALA A 32 -5.71 -7.98 -17.86
CA ALA A 32 -4.43 -8.51 -18.30
C ALA A 32 -3.22 -7.73 -17.76
N MET A 33 -2.74 -8.16 -16.59
CA MET A 33 -1.43 -7.78 -16.11
C MET A 33 -0.39 -8.45 -17.00
N SER A 34 0.36 -7.69 -17.78
CA SER A 34 1.71 -8.08 -18.16
C SER A 34 2.58 -8.01 -16.90
N THR A 35 2.38 -9.02 -16.06
CA THR A 35 2.82 -9.04 -14.66
C THR A 35 4.34 -8.93 -14.57
N ASP A 36 5.05 -9.47 -15.55
CA ASP A 36 6.51 -9.52 -15.54
C ASP A 36 7.15 -8.16 -15.88
N GLU A 37 6.54 -7.35 -16.75
CA GLU A 37 7.01 -5.99 -17.01
C GLU A 37 6.75 -5.07 -15.80
N ALA A 38 5.56 -5.15 -15.20
CA ALA A 38 5.25 -4.40 -13.98
C ALA A 38 6.21 -4.75 -12.84
N ILE A 39 6.53 -6.05 -12.69
CA ILE A 39 7.55 -6.50 -11.74
C ILE A 39 8.92 -5.94 -12.11
N ALA A 40 9.32 -5.97 -13.39
CA ALA A 40 10.61 -5.44 -13.83
C ALA A 40 10.77 -3.94 -13.49
N LEU A 41 9.70 -3.15 -13.62
CA LEU A 41 9.71 -1.73 -13.24
C LEU A 41 9.91 -1.52 -11.74
N TRP A 42 9.28 -2.37 -10.92
CA TRP A 42 9.40 -2.32 -9.47
C TRP A 42 10.72 -2.87 -8.95
N LYS A 43 11.23 -3.91 -9.60
CA LYS A 43 12.37 -4.71 -9.15
C LYS A 43 13.60 -3.86 -8.89
N GLN A 44 13.92 -2.92 -9.78
CA GLN A 44 15.10 -2.07 -9.61
C GLN A 44 15.07 -1.24 -8.33
N HIS A 45 13.92 -0.67 -7.97
CA HIS A 45 13.78 0.11 -6.75
C HIS A 45 13.59 -0.77 -5.52
N LEU A 46 12.70 -1.76 -5.59
CA LEU A 46 12.37 -2.59 -4.44
C LEU A 46 13.51 -3.53 -4.03
N SER A 47 14.37 -3.95 -4.97
CA SER A 47 15.59 -4.71 -4.63
C SER A 47 16.65 -3.87 -3.91
N SER A 48 16.52 -2.54 -3.91
CA SER A 48 17.46 -1.65 -3.20
C SER A 48 17.08 -1.41 -1.74
N LEU A 49 15.89 -1.86 -1.33
CA LEU A 49 15.41 -1.79 0.05
C LEU A 49 16.18 -2.76 0.95
N ASP A 50 16.19 -2.47 2.25
CA ASP A 50 17.14 -3.08 3.19
C ASP A 50 16.91 -4.57 3.43
N VAL A 51 15.66 -5.02 3.48
CA VAL A 51 15.34 -6.44 3.67
C VAL A 51 15.07 -7.17 2.34
N PRO A 52 14.37 -6.58 1.36
CA PRO A 52 14.17 -7.20 0.05
C PRO A 52 15.46 -7.62 -0.68
N LYS A 53 16.58 -6.92 -0.47
CA LYS A 53 17.89 -7.27 -1.06
C LYS A 53 18.46 -8.60 -0.56
N LEU A 54 17.96 -9.11 0.57
CA LEU A 54 18.37 -10.39 1.17
C LEU A 54 17.56 -11.57 0.62
N LEU A 55 16.51 -11.31 -0.18
CA LEU A 55 15.65 -12.36 -0.71
C LEU A 55 16.18 -12.91 -2.04
N PRO A 56 16.00 -14.22 -2.29
CA PRO A 56 16.25 -14.79 -3.61
C PRO A 56 15.39 -14.12 -4.67
N GLU A 57 15.92 -13.99 -5.89
CA GLU A 57 15.27 -13.24 -6.98
C GLU A 57 13.86 -13.76 -7.32
N SER A 58 13.65 -15.08 -7.26
CA SER A 58 12.36 -15.72 -7.50
C SER A 58 11.34 -15.36 -6.41
N VAL A 59 11.75 -15.36 -5.14
CA VAL A 59 10.94 -14.99 -3.98
C VAL A 59 10.59 -13.51 -4.03
N LEU A 60 11.58 -12.65 -4.33
CA LEU A 60 11.41 -11.21 -4.48
C LEU A 60 10.36 -10.89 -5.56
N SER A 61 10.49 -11.48 -6.75
CA SER A 61 9.57 -11.23 -7.87
C SER A 61 8.13 -11.67 -7.53
N ALA A 62 7.99 -12.82 -6.88
CA ALA A 62 6.69 -13.29 -6.40
C ALA A 62 6.11 -12.37 -5.31
N LEU A 63 6.95 -11.84 -4.42
CA LEU A 63 6.50 -10.95 -3.34
C LEU A 63 6.00 -9.62 -3.89
N ILE A 64 6.72 -9.04 -4.85
CA ILE A 64 6.30 -7.81 -5.54
C ILE A 64 4.93 -8.00 -6.19
N ARG A 65 4.72 -9.15 -6.87
CA ARG A 65 3.43 -9.52 -7.47
C ARG A 65 2.31 -9.55 -6.43
N GLN A 66 2.55 -10.21 -5.30
CA GLN A 66 1.56 -10.32 -4.23
C GLN A 66 1.24 -8.96 -3.61
N CYS A 67 2.26 -8.13 -3.35
CA CYS A 67 2.07 -6.77 -2.85
C CYS A 67 1.22 -5.95 -3.83
N GLN A 68 1.51 -5.97 -5.13
CA GLN A 68 0.75 -5.23 -6.15
C GLN A 68 -0.71 -5.70 -6.30
N ASN A 69 -0.98 -6.98 -6.05
CA ASN A 69 -2.34 -7.53 -6.06
C ASN A 69 -3.13 -7.17 -4.80
N ILE A 70 -2.47 -7.18 -3.64
CA ILE A 70 -3.11 -7.03 -2.33
C ILE A 70 -3.21 -5.57 -1.89
N ILE A 71 -2.49 -4.64 -2.53
CA ILE A 71 -2.49 -3.20 -2.18
C ILE A 71 -3.85 -2.48 -2.43
N ARG A 72 -4.94 -3.23 -2.57
CA ARG A 72 -6.29 -2.71 -2.70
C ARG A 72 -6.87 -2.34 -1.31
N PRO A 73 -7.46 -1.14 -1.16
CA PRO A 73 -8.25 -0.79 0.02
C PRO A 73 -9.50 -1.68 0.18
N PRO A 74 -10.07 -1.84 1.38
CA PRO A 74 -9.60 -1.41 2.70
C PRO A 74 -9.18 -2.62 3.56
N ALA A 75 -7.97 -3.15 3.38
CA ALA A 75 -7.49 -4.23 4.25
C ALA A 75 -6.63 -3.66 5.40
N GLN A 76 -6.88 -4.10 6.64
CA GLN A 76 -6.04 -3.80 7.79
C GLN A 76 -4.60 -4.28 7.53
N ARG A 77 -3.59 -3.48 7.87
CA ARG A 77 -2.17 -3.78 7.56
C ARG A 77 -1.74 -5.19 7.97
N GLY A 78 -2.19 -5.69 9.13
CA GLY A 78 -1.84 -7.04 9.57
C GLY A 78 -2.46 -8.15 8.73
N ILE A 79 -3.70 -7.97 8.29
CA ILE A 79 -4.38 -8.90 7.37
C ILE A 79 -3.69 -8.87 6.00
N GLN A 80 -3.23 -7.70 5.55
CA GLN A 80 -2.48 -7.57 4.30
C GLN A 80 -1.16 -8.36 4.35
N LEU A 81 -0.37 -8.24 5.43
CA LEU A 81 0.90 -8.95 5.54
C LEU A 81 0.72 -10.47 5.54
N VAL A 82 -0.24 -10.99 6.31
CA VAL A 82 -0.53 -12.43 6.32
C VAL A 82 -0.96 -12.89 4.92
N ARG A 83 -1.86 -12.16 4.25
CA ARG A 83 -2.30 -12.51 2.88
C ARG A 83 -1.19 -12.45 1.85
N VAL A 84 -0.23 -11.53 1.98
CA VAL A 84 0.92 -11.42 1.06
C VAL A 84 1.84 -12.64 1.21
N VAL A 85 2.02 -13.12 2.43
CA VAL A 85 3.01 -14.17 2.77
C VAL A 85 2.41 -15.58 2.75
N GLU A 86 1.10 -15.73 2.96
CA GLU A 86 0.39 -17.02 2.97
C GLU A 86 0.69 -17.92 1.76
N PRO A 87 0.74 -17.42 0.50
CA PRO A 87 1.04 -18.27 -0.66
C PRO A 87 2.43 -18.92 -0.63
N PHE A 88 3.38 -18.37 0.13
CA PHE A 88 4.73 -18.90 0.26
C PHE A 88 4.81 -20.03 1.31
N PHE A 89 3.86 -20.08 2.24
CA PHE A 89 3.89 -20.97 3.40
C PHE A 89 2.52 -21.61 3.68
N PRO A 90 1.95 -22.38 2.73
CA PRO A 90 0.57 -22.87 2.79
C PRO A 90 0.27 -23.86 3.95
N VAL A 91 1.30 -24.33 4.65
CA VAL A 91 1.17 -25.32 5.76
C VAL A 91 1.26 -24.64 7.14
N GLN A 92 1.61 -23.35 7.22
CA GLN A 92 2.03 -22.70 8.47
C GLN A 92 1.09 -21.58 8.95
N ASN A 93 -0.21 -21.68 8.65
CA ASN A 93 -1.18 -20.60 8.90
C ASN A 93 -1.20 -20.07 10.35
N SER A 94 -1.11 -20.94 11.36
CA SER A 94 -1.06 -20.52 12.77
C SER A 94 0.24 -19.79 13.16
N THR A 95 1.34 -20.13 12.49
CA THR A 95 2.66 -19.49 12.69
C THR A 95 2.70 -18.12 12.02
N LEU A 96 2.03 -17.95 10.88
CA LEU A 96 1.94 -16.66 10.16
C LEU A 96 1.33 -15.57 11.05
N GLU A 97 0.20 -15.84 11.71
CA GLU A 97 -0.46 -14.85 12.57
C GLU A 97 0.41 -14.46 13.78
N SER A 98 1.07 -15.44 14.39
CA SER A 98 1.96 -15.23 15.53
C SER A 98 3.15 -14.33 15.15
N ILE A 99 3.77 -14.60 13.99
CA ILE A 99 4.90 -13.81 13.50
C ILE A 99 4.42 -12.43 13.04
N ALA A 100 3.26 -12.31 12.40
CA ALA A 100 2.69 -11.02 12.00
C ALA A 100 2.50 -10.10 13.22
N ASN A 101 2.02 -10.63 14.35
CA ASN A 101 1.91 -9.85 15.59
C ASN A 101 3.27 -9.36 16.10
N ILE A 102 4.33 -10.17 15.99
CA ILE A 102 5.69 -9.78 16.39
C ILE A 102 6.26 -8.73 15.45
N VAL A 103 6.10 -8.88 14.13
CA VAL A 103 6.60 -7.96 13.12
C VAL A 103 5.88 -6.61 13.20
N LEU A 104 4.57 -6.62 13.50
CA LEU A 104 3.75 -5.41 13.61
C LEU A 104 3.86 -4.72 14.97
N ALA A 105 4.20 -5.43 16.05
CA ALA A 105 4.25 -4.86 17.40
C ALA A 105 5.14 -3.61 17.53
N PRO A 106 6.34 -3.53 16.91
CA PRO A 106 7.15 -2.32 16.91
C PRO A 106 6.50 -1.15 16.15
N VAL A 107 5.73 -1.45 15.10
CA VAL A 107 5.04 -0.45 14.27
C VAL A 107 3.92 0.24 15.06
N TYR A 108 3.22 -0.51 15.90
CA TYR A 108 2.12 0.02 16.73
C TYR A 108 2.59 0.73 18.00
N ARG A 109 3.86 0.55 18.40
CA ARG A 109 4.42 1.17 19.62
C ARG A 109 5.16 2.49 19.35
N SER A 110 5.19 2.97 18.11
CA SER A 110 5.77 4.26 17.70
C SER A 110 7.22 4.48 18.17
N ASP A 111 7.98 3.39 18.37
CA ASP A 111 9.34 3.45 18.85
C ASP A 111 10.29 2.98 17.73
N ASN A 112 10.65 3.93 16.86
CA ASN A 112 11.47 3.68 15.67
C ASN A 112 12.83 3.04 16.01
N GLU A 113 13.35 3.28 17.21
CA GLU A 113 14.62 2.70 17.68
C GLU A 113 14.48 1.20 17.96
N THR A 114 13.36 0.79 18.58
CA THR A 114 13.07 -0.64 18.78
C THR A 114 12.74 -1.36 17.47
N LYS A 115 12.09 -0.70 16.50
CA LYS A 115 11.88 -1.25 15.14
C LYS A 115 13.22 -1.54 14.47
N ALA A 116 14.13 -0.57 14.47
CA ALA A 116 15.46 -0.74 13.88
C ALA A 116 16.26 -1.85 14.58
N ALA A 117 16.24 -1.92 15.91
CA ALA A 117 16.95 -2.95 16.66
C ALA A 117 16.42 -4.37 16.41
N VAL A 118 15.10 -4.56 16.32
CA VAL A 118 14.49 -5.87 16.01
C VAL A 118 14.79 -6.27 14.57
N LEU A 119 14.68 -5.34 13.62
CA LEU A 119 15.04 -5.56 12.22
C LEU A 119 16.51 -5.94 12.06
N GLU A 120 17.41 -5.24 12.74
CA GLU A 120 18.84 -5.52 12.73
C GLU A 120 19.15 -6.89 13.34
N GLN A 121 18.46 -7.29 14.42
CA GLN A 121 18.64 -8.63 14.98
C GLN A 121 18.17 -9.72 14.02
N ILE A 122 17.00 -9.59 13.40
CA ILE A 122 16.46 -10.59 12.47
C ILE A 122 17.36 -10.70 11.22
N THR A 123 17.79 -9.58 10.66
CA THR A 123 18.66 -9.54 9.48
C THR A 123 20.10 -9.99 9.77
N LYS A 124 20.67 -9.69 10.94
CA LYS A 124 21.98 -10.21 11.35
C LYS A 124 21.97 -11.72 11.59
N LEU A 125 20.84 -12.26 12.06
CA LEU A 125 20.71 -13.68 12.35
C LEU A 125 20.47 -14.51 11.09
N ALA A 126 19.85 -13.91 10.07
CA ALA A 126 19.61 -14.53 8.78
C ALA A 126 20.67 -14.09 7.75
N ASN A 127 21.83 -14.75 7.79
CA ASN A 127 22.91 -14.52 6.81
C ASN A 127 22.48 -14.78 5.36
N ASP A 128 21.58 -15.74 5.15
CA ASP A 128 21.02 -16.09 3.85
C ASP A 128 19.62 -16.69 4.04
N TYR A 129 18.67 -16.27 3.19
CA TYR A 129 17.26 -16.66 3.29
C TYR A 129 17.08 -18.18 3.22
N ASP A 130 17.79 -18.85 2.31
CA ASP A 130 17.66 -20.31 2.11
C ASP A 130 18.22 -21.13 3.28
N SER A 131 19.12 -20.55 4.07
CA SER A 131 19.72 -21.18 5.26
C SER A 131 18.96 -20.91 6.55
N ALA A 132 18.02 -19.96 6.53
CA ALA A 132 17.28 -19.52 7.70
C ALA A 132 16.22 -20.55 8.13
N SER A 133 15.84 -20.55 9.40
CA SER A 133 14.71 -21.35 9.87
C SER A 133 13.42 -20.89 9.20
N VAL A 134 12.40 -21.76 9.14
CA VAL A 134 11.09 -21.41 8.56
C VAL A 134 10.49 -20.15 9.21
N GLU A 135 10.60 -20.02 10.53
CA GLU A 135 10.13 -18.83 11.26
C GLU A 135 10.90 -17.56 10.85
N GLN A 136 12.21 -17.67 10.64
CA GLN A 136 13.05 -16.56 10.17
C GLN A 136 12.73 -16.17 8.72
N GLN A 137 12.48 -17.15 7.84
CA GLN A 137 12.07 -16.89 6.46
C GLN A 137 10.73 -16.16 6.40
N ILE A 138 9.75 -16.60 7.21
CA ILE A 138 8.45 -15.91 7.33
C ILE A 138 8.65 -14.48 7.82
N ALA A 139 9.44 -14.28 8.89
CA ALA A 139 9.69 -12.95 9.44
C ALA A 139 10.35 -12.03 8.40
N LEU A 140 11.40 -12.49 7.72
CA LEU A 140 12.06 -11.74 6.64
C LEU A 140 11.09 -11.37 5.53
N LEU A 141 10.23 -12.31 5.11
CA LEU A 141 9.29 -12.07 4.03
C LEU A 141 8.20 -11.07 4.43
N MET A 142 7.71 -11.14 5.68
CA MET A 142 6.74 -10.16 6.22
C MET A 142 7.34 -8.76 6.33
N ILE A 143 8.60 -8.67 6.78
CA ILE A 143 9.32 -7.39 6.86
C ILE A 143 9.54 -6.82 5.44
N ALA A 144 10.01 -7.63 4.50
CA ALA A 144 10.18 -7.22 3.11
C ALA A 144 8.85 -6.75 2.49
N ALA A 145 7.76 -7.49 2.73
CA ALA A 145 6.43 -7.09 2.29
C ALA A 145 6.00 -5.75 2.89
N GLN A 146 6.27 -5.53 4.18
CA GLN A 146 5.97 -4.26 4.84
C GLN A 146 6.74 -3.10 4.20
N GLU A 147 8.05 -3.24 3.97
CA GLU A 147 8.85 -2.20 3.32
C GLU A 147 8.34 -1.87 1.92
N MET A 148 7.98 -2.89 1.14
CA MET A 148 7.39 -2.69 -0.20
C MET A 148 6.05 -1.98 -0.15
N LEU A 149 5.15 -2.40 0.74
CA LEU A 149 3.84 -1.77 0.91
C LEU A 149 3.97 -0.32 1.39
N GLU A 150 4.93 -0.04 2.28
CA GLU A 150 5.27 1.32 2.70
C GLU A 150 5.84 2.15 1.54
N ALA A 151 6.68 1.56 0.69
CA ALA A 151 7.23 2.22 -0.50
C ALA A 151 6.17 2.53 -1.57
N MET A 152 5.08 1.77 -1.61
CA MET A 152 3.93 1.97 -2.50
C MET A 152 2.82 2.84 -1.88
N THR A 153 3.01 3.34 -0.65
CA THR A 153 2.02 4.13 0.08
C THR A 153 2.47 5.60 0.22
N LEU A 154 1.58 6.50 -0.20
CA LEU A 154 1.62 7.94 0.03
C LEU A 154 0.70 8.28 1.20
N SER A 155 1.26 8.73 2.31
CA SER A 155 0.52 9.03 3.55
C SER A 155 0.47 10.53 3.81
N LEU A 156 -0.76 11.04 3.87
CA LEU A 156 -1.06 12.44 4.12
C LEU A 156 -1.82 12.57 5.43
N SER A 157 -1.53 13.63 6.18
CA SER A 157 -2.29 14.01 7.36
C SER A 157 -2.44 15.53 7.42
N LYS A 158 -3.20 16.05 8.39
CA LYS A 158 -3.29 17.52 8.57
C LYS A 158 -1.93 18.12 8.95
N GLN A 159 -1.12 17.37 9.71
CA GLN A 159 0.22 17.78 10.14
C GLN A 159 1.28 17.57 9.04
N LYS A 160 1.11 16.52 8.22
CA LYS A 160 1.95 16.21 7.05
C LYS A 160 1.10 16.27 5.77
N PRO A 161 0.80 17.48 5.26
CA PRO A 161 -0.12 17.66 4.14
C PRO A 161 0.53 17.35 2.79
N GLU A 162 1.82 17.01 2.75
CA GLU A 162 2.54 16.69 1.52
C GLU A 162 3.35 15.41 1.71
N ASP A 163 3.33 14.54 0.70
CA ASP A 163 4.20 13.36 0.63
C ASP A 163 4.75 13.22 -0.79
N THR A 164 6.00 12.83 -0.91
CA THR A 164 6.64 12.65 -2.22
C THR A 164 7.47 11.39 -2.19
N ARG A 165 7.36 10.62 -3.27
CA ARG A 165 8.04 9.36 -3.46
C ARG A 165 8.63 9.30 -4.86
N GLU A 166 9.76 8.62 -4.96
CA GLU A 166 10.57 8.54 -6.16
C GLU A 166 10.98 7.09 -6.40
N TRP A 167 10.85 6.64 -7.65
CA TRP A 167 11.19 5.30 -8.06
C TRP A 167 12.04 5.35 -9.31
N ILE A 168 13.11 4.56 -9.33
CA ILE A 168 13.86 4.31 -10.56
C ILE A 168 13.23 3.09 -11.21
N THR A 169 12.60 3.32 -12.36
CA THR A 169 12.02 2.27 -13.19
C THR A 169 12.96 1.95 -14.35
N ALA A 170 12.74 0.81 -15.03
CA ALA A 170 13.49 0.47 -16.24
C ALA A 170 13.40 1.54 -17.35
N HIS A 171 12.36 2.38 -17.32
CA HIS A 171 12.15 3.48 -18.26
C HIS A 171 12.72 4.83 -17.81
N GLY A 172 13.26 4.90 -16.59
CA GLY A 172 13.76 6.13 -15.98
C GLY A 172 13.08 6.47 -14.66
N MET A 173 13.36 7.67 -14.18
CA MET A 173 12.87 8.12 -12.89
C MET A 173 11.39 8.52 -12.95
N MET A 174 10.62 7.99 -12.02
CA MET A 174 9.23 8.36 -11.79
C MET A 174 9.12 9.03 -10.42
N ARG A 175 8.38 10.13 -10.34
CA ARG A 175 8.10 10.81 -9.07
C ARG A 175 6.59 10.99 -8.91
N LEU A 176 6.06 10.62 -7.75
CA LEU A 176 4.70 10.94 -7.34
C LEU A 176 4.75 11.87 -6.14
N SER A 177 4.04 12.98 -6.25
CA SER A 177 3.90 13.97 -5.19
C SER A 177 2.43 14.18 -4.90
N THR A 178 2.04 14.06 -3.65
CA THR A 178 0.69 14.32 -3.19
C THR A 178 0.68 15.51 -2.27
N LYS A 179 -0.34 16.37 -2.43
CA LYS A 179 -0.54 17.56 -1.64
C LYS A 179 -1.99 17.70 -1.26
N TYR A 180 -2.23 17.78 0.04
CA TYR A 180 -3.53 18.00 0.63
C TYR A 180 -3.64 19.44 1.14
N ILE A 181 -4.74 20.11 0.80
CA ILE A 181 -5.01 21.49 1.20
C ILE A 181 -6.36 21.53 1.92
N ALA A 182 -6.34 21.72 3.24
CA ALA A 182 -7.52 22.01 4.06
C ALA A 182 -7.93 23.47 3.88
N THR A 183 -8.93 23.72 3.04
CA THR A 183 -9.59 25.03 2.90
C THR A 183 -11.10 24.84 2.98
N ALA A 184 -11.91 25.87 2.70
CA ALA A 184 -13.37 25.74 2.62
C ALA A 184 -13.85 24.63 1.66
N LYS A 185 -13.02 24.24 0.69
CA LYS A 185 -13.17 23.01 -0.10
C LYS A 185 -11.86 22.24 -0.04
N ASN A 186 -11.81 21.21 0.80
CA ASN A 186 -10.68 20.28 0.87
C ASN A 186 -10.23 19.87 -0.54
N ARG A 187 -8.93 19.88 -0.80
CA ARG A 187 -8.38 19.55 -2.12
C ARG A 187 -7.20 18.63 -1.99
N LEU A 188 -7.25 17.51 -2.70
CA LEU A 188 -6.12 16.61 -2.90
C LEU A 188 -5.57 16.82 -4.31
N THR A 189 -4.27 17.09 -4.41
CA THR A 189 -3.55 17.19 -5.68
C THR A 189 -2.53 16.06 -5.73
N ILE A 190 -2.59 15.25 -6.78
CA ILE A 190 -1.62 14.20 -7.07
C ILE A 190 -0.89 14.65 -8.33
N THR A 191 0.43 14.76 -8.25
CA THR A 191 1.28 15.15 -9.35
C THR A 191 2.22 13.99 -9.65
N ALA A 192 2.31 13.57 -10.90
CA ALA A 192 3.21 12.53 -11.36
C ALA A 192 4.16 13.08 -12.41
N MET A 193 5.45 12.85 -12.23
CA MET A 193 6.44 12.98 -13.29
C MET A 193 6.69 11.57 -13.84
N LEU A 194 6.18 11.31 -15.04
CA LEU A 194 6.31 10.00 -15.67
C LEU A 194 7.49 10.00 -16.66
N PRO A 195 8.28 8.92 -16.71
CA PRO A 195 9.40 8.82 -17.65
C PRO A 195 8.97 8.63 -19.11
N LYS A 196 7.69 8.28 -19.35
CA LYS A 196 7.06 8.10 -20.66
C LYS A 196 5.61 8.58 -20.65
N ALA A 197 4.97 8.59 -21.82
CA ALA A 197 3.53 8.80 -21.94
C ALA A 197 2.76 7.80 -21.08
N GLY A 198 1.58 8.20 -20.61
CA GLY A 198 0.82 7.40 -19.66
C GLY A 198 -0.38 8.14 -19.10
N HIS A 199 -1.03 7.51 -18.12
CA HIS A 199 -2.19 8.10 -17.46
C HIS A 199 -2.29 7.69 -16.00
N LEU A 200 -2.96 8.52 -15.22
CA LEU A 200 -3.25 8.29 -13.81
C LEU A 200 -4.74 8.05 -13.65
N ARG A 201 -5.10 7.08 -12.81
CA ARG A 201 -6.48 6.84 -12.40
C ARG A 201 -6.55 6.72 -10.88
N LEU A 202 -7.42 7.52 -10.28
CA LEU A 202 -7.70 7.47 -8.85
C LEU A 202 -9.03 6.75 -8.64
N LEU A 203 -9.02 5.70 -7.82
CA LEU A 203 -10.18 4.90 -7.49
C LEU A 203 -10.50 5.00 -6.00
N CYS A 204 -11.79 5.03 -5.70
CA CYS A 204 -12.35 4.89 -4.36
C CYS A 204 -13.36 3.75 -4.38
N ASN A 205 -13.21 2.76 -3.51
CA ASN A 205 -14.12 1.60 -3.44
C ASN A 205 -14.39 0.93 -4.80
N GLY A 206 -13.34 0.78 -5.63
CA GLY A 206 -13.44 0.18 -6.97
C GLY A 206 -14.01 1.09 -8.06
N SER A 207 -14.53 2.26 -7.71
CA SER A 207 -15.07 3.23 -8.68
C SER A 207 -14.03 4.28 -9.06
N VAL A 208 -14.00 4.67 -10.34
CA VAL A 208 -13.08 5.70 -10.85
C VAL A 208 -13.58 7.08 -10.47
N GLU A 209 -12.85 7.77 -9.60
CA GLU A 209 -13.16 9.13 -9.16
C GLU A 209 -12.58 10.18 -10.13
N LYS A 210 -11.36 9.96 -10.59
CA LYS A 210 -10.62 10.88 -11.46
C LYS A 210 -9.65 10.14 -12.37
N GLN A 211 -9.46 10.66 -13.57
CA GLN A 211 -8.46 10.19 -14.52
C GLN A 211 -7.83 11.37 -15.27
N THR A 212 -6.54 11.30 -15.56
CA THR A 212 -5.82 12.27 -16.40
C THR A 212 -4.78 11.55 -17.26
N PHE A 213 -4.46 12.09 -18.43
CA PHE A 213 -3.55 11.47 -19.41
C PHE A 213 -2.50 12.47 -19.89
N CYS A 214 -1.35 11.96 -20.31
CA CYS A 214 -0.34 12.73 -21.01
C CYS A 214 0.23 11.93 -22.17
N SER A 215 0.38 12.60 -23.31
CA SER A 215 0.88 12.03 -24.56
C SER A 215 2.41 12.16 -24.71
N GLN A 216 3.11 12.77 -23.75
CA GLN A 216 4.57 12.91 -23.74
C GLN A 216 5.14 12.69 -22.31
N PRO A 217 6.44 12.36 -22.16
CA PRO A 217 7.10 12.39 -20.86
C PRO A 217 7.02 13.81 -20.27
N ASP A 218 6.15 14.00 -19.29
CA ASP A 218 5.96 15.31 -18.67
C ASP A 218 5.23 15.17 -17.31
N LEU A 219 5.01 16.31 -16.66
CA LEU A 219 4.27 16.44 -15.42
C LEU A 219 2.76 16.26 -15.64
N LEU A 220 2.17 15.19 -15.10
CA LEU A 220 0.72 15.05 -14.95
C LEU A 220 0.28 15.57 -13.59
N ALA A 221 -0.80 16.35 -13.57
CA ALA A 221 -1.46 16.75 -12.32
C ALA A 221 -2.93 16.34 -12.33
N LEU A 222 -3.34 15.66 -11.27
CA LEU A 222 -4.71 15.29 -10.95
C LEU A 222 -5.12 16.09 -9.72
N SER A 223 -6.07 17.01 -9.89
CA SER A 223 -6.65 17.78 -8.77
C SER A 223 -8.06 17.28 -8.50
N TRP A 224 -8.31 16.94 -7.24
CA TRP A 224 -9.60 16.46 -6.77
C TRP A 224 -10.13 17.29 -5.59
N HIS A 225 -11.41 17.59 -5.65
CA HIS A 225 -12.11 18.38 -4.65
C HIS A 225 -12.93 17.44 -3.75
N ILE A 226 -12.88 17.70 -2.44
CA ILE A 226 -13.60 16.98 -1.38
C ILE A 226 -13.09 15.53 -1.19
N PRO A 227 -11.78 15.31 -0.97
CA PRO A 227 -11.33 14.01 -0.47
C PRO A 227 -11.91 13.79 0.94
N ASN A 228 -12.39 12.58 1.23
CA ASN A 228 -12.75 12.19 2.59
C ASN A 228 -11.49 11.74 3.35
N PHE A 229 -11.32 12.25 4.57
CA PHE A 229 -10.34 11.71 5.51
C PHE A 229 -10.77 10.33 5.96
N GLU A 230 -9.83 9.52 6.46
CA GLU A 230 -10.08 8.13 6.89
C GLU A 230 -10.38 7.17 5.74
N LYS A 231 -10.45 7.66 4.50
CA LYS A 231 -10.52 6.83 3.30
C LYS A 231 -9.13 6.60 2.71
N THR A 232 -8.97 5.42 2.13
CA THR A 232 -7.80 5.00 1.40
C THR A 232 -8.16 4.91 -0.08
N TYR A 233 -7.38 5.55 -0.93
CA TYR A 233 -7.59 5.60 -2.38
C TYR A 233 -6.55 4.73 -3.07
N LEU A 234 -6.97 4.06 -4.14
CA LEU A 234 -6.06 3.35 -5.03
C LEU A 234 -5.69 4.29 -6.18
N LEU A 235 -4.40 4.51 -6.39
CA LEU A 235 -3.87 5.24 -7.53
C LEU A 235 -3.22 4.22 -8.48
N GLU A 236 -3.80 4.08 -9.67
CA GLU A 236 -3.24 3.31 -10.77
C GLU A 236 -2.44 4.25 -11.68
N VAL A 237 -1.18 3.90 -11.92
CA VAL A 237 -0.30 4.59 -12.86
C VAL A 237 -0.06 3.67 -14.04
N PHE A 238 -0.47 4.11 -15.22
CA PHE A 238 -0.28 3.40 -16.47
C PHE A 238 0.85 4.04 -17.24
N LEU A 239 1.78 3.22 -17.71
CA LEU A 239 2.86 3.65 -18.61
C LEU A 239 2.62 3.04 -19.99
N ASP A 240 2.66 3.88 -21.02
CA ASP A 240 2.52 3.42 -22.40
C ASP A 240 3.83 2.73 -22.82
N THR A 241 3.74 1.45 -23.13
CA THR A 241 4.80 0.61 -23.70
C THR A 241 4.54 0.42 -25.20
N GLU A 242 5.59 0.10 -25.96
CA GLU A 242 5.48 -0.10 -27.42
C GLU A 242 4.71 -1.39 -27.77
N ASP A 243 4.73 -2.36 -26.85
CA ASP A 243 3.88 -3.54 -26.89
C ASP A 243 2.50 -3.22 -26.31
N THR A 244 1.45 -3.77 -26.94
CA THR A 244 0.02 -3.52 -26.66
C THR A 244 -0.44 -3.78 -25.20
N GLU A 245 0.45 -4.16 -24.31
CA GLU A 245 0.19 -4.50 -22.91
C GLU A 245 0.48 -3.30 -22.00
N LYS A 246 -0.57 -2.67 -21.49
CA LYS A 246 -0.44 -1.52 -20.57
C LYS A 246 0.12 -1.97 -19.23
N THR A 247 1.35 -1.56 -18.91
CA THR A 247 1.91 -1.80 -17.58
C THR A 247 1.23 -0.91 -16.55
N THR A 248 0.69 -1.52 -15.50
CA THR A 248 -0.03 -0.81 -14.42
C THR A 248 0.75 -0.93 -13.11
N LEU A 249 0.97 0.21 -12.44
CA LEU A 249 1.59 0.28 -11.13
C LEU A 249 0.57 0.81 -10.11
N ASN A 250 0.33 0.02 -9.06
CA ASN A 250 -0.65 0.34 -8.04
C ASN A 250 0.02 1.00 -6.83
N PHE A 251 -0.59 2.09 -6.37
CA PHE A 251 -0.18 2.85 -5.19
C PHE A 251 -1.38 3.10 -4.30
N VAL A 252 -1.12 3.27 -3.01
CA VAL A 252 -2.13 3.70 -2.04
C VAL A 252 -1.91 5.15 -1.68
N VAL A 253 -2.97 5.95 -1.73
CA VAL A 253 -3.00 7.29 -1.15
C VAL A 253 -3.89 7.26 0.08
N ARG A 254 -3.30 7.48 1.25
CA ARG A 254 -4.00 7.46 2.53
C ARG A 254 -4.11 8.87 3.10
N LEU A 255 -5.32 9.25 3.50
CA LEU A 255 -5.57 10.47 4.26
C LEU A 255 -5.91 10.11 5.71
N GLU A 256 -4.96 10.34 6.62
CA GLU A 256 -5.08 10.06 8.04
C GLU A 256 -5.66 11.29 8.77
N SER A 257 -6.66 11.07 9.63
CA SER A 257 -7.11 12.08 10.58
C SER A 257 -6.04 12.23 11.66
N SER A 258 -5.47 13.44 11.80
CA SER A 258 -4.57 13.76 12.91
C SER A 258 -5.40 13.98 14.17
N ASP A 259 -5.96 12.91 14.73
CA ASP A 259 -6.57 12.92 16.06
C ASP A 259 -5.62 12.21 17.04
N ASP A 260 -4.44 12.79 17.23
CA ASP A 260 -3.77 12.67 18.53
C ASP A 260 -4.47 13.69 19.44
N GLU A 261 -5.58 13.27 20.06
CA GLU A 261 -6.07 13.94 21.26
C GLU A 261 -4.99 13.77 22.34
N GLU A 262 -4.19 14.81 22.51
CA GLU A 262 -3.43 15.07 23.72
C GLU A 262 -4.42 15.02 24.90
N LEU A 263 -4.45 13.88 25.61
CA LEU A 263 -5.24 13.72 26.83
C LEU A 263 -4.96 14.92 27.73
N PRO A 264 -5.99 15.67 28.19
CA PRO A 264 -5.77 16.77 29.10
C PRO A 264 -5.10 16.24 30.36
N GLY A 265 -3.87 16.70 30.61
CA GLY A 265 -3.09 16.34 31.79
C GLY A 265 -3.91 16.54 33.07
N PRO A 266 -3.69 15.73 34.12
CA PRO A 266 -4.51 15.76 35.31
C PRO A 266 -4.49 17.16 35.94
N MET A 267 -5.68 17.75 36.09
CA MET A 267 -5.89 18.99 36.83
C MET A 267 -5.25 18.85 38.22
N SER A 268 -4.28 19.69 38.49
CA SER A 268 -3.71 19.85 39.82
C SER A 268 -4.78 20.48 40.72
N PHE A 269 -5.32 19.70 41.66
CA PHE A 269 -6.08 20.26 42.78
C PHE A 269 -5.10 20.91 43.74
N SER A 270 -5.07 22.24 43.79
CA SER A 270 -4.46 22.97 44.89
C SER A 270 -5.35 22.85 46.13
N SER A 271 -4.74 22.41 47.24
CA SER A 271 -5.32 22.46 48.59
C SER A 271 -5.36 23.89 49.13
#